data_AF-A0A1H3CN52-F1
#
_entry.id   AF-A0A1H3CN52-F1
#
_cell.length_a   1.000
_cell.length_b   1.000
_cell.length_c   1.000
_cell.angle_alpha   90.00
_cell.angle_beta   90.00
_cell.angle_gamma   90.00
#
_symmetry.space_group_name_H-M   'P 1'
#
loop_
_entity.id
_entity.type
_entity.pdbx_description
1 polymer ?
#
loop_
_entity_poly.entity_id
_entity_poly.type
_entity_poly.pdbx_seq_one_letter_code
_entity_poly.pdbx_strand_id
1 'polypeptide(L)'
;MKKVIPSILLYIVSAIGISLTLKADVGVSSFNAMNLSISEWTSIKVGTITFIANLIFLIGYIFLCEEKDYKKFTLMFISILFFGMIINFFLYTIFGTIHVENYLVRIGLLIFGLILAGGSTGIILSLDIIPFPIESLCLRIAELTKRSFSQYRYCVDLFSIVISITISLLYSLPINIRKGTIISFFLLSGIISYTRLKFANYQQKPKKGEYSASAN
;
A
#
# COMPACT_ATOMS: atom_id res chain seq x y z
N MET A 1 -0.90 -18.05 14.11
CA MET A 1 -0.29 -16.92 14.86
C MET A 1 1.19 -16.64 14.53
N LYS A 2 2.04 -17.63 14.19
CA LYS A 2 3.49 -17.44 13.93
C LYS A 2 3.88 -16.42 12.83
N LYS A 3 2.96 -16.00 11.96
CA LYS A 3 3.22 -15.03 10.87
C LYS A 3 2.62 -13.62 11.10
N VAL A 4 1.92 -13.38 12.21
CA VAL A 4 1.29 -12.07 12.51
C VAL A 4 2.35 -11.00 12.80
N ILE A 5 3.36 -11.32 13.61
CA ILE A 5 4.45 -10.38 13.96
C ILE A 5 5.19 -9.90 12.69
N PRO A 6 5.62 -10.79 11.77
CA PRO A 6 6.17 -10.36 10.49
C PRO A 6 5.26 -9.43 9.69
N SER A 7 3.95 -9.69 9.63
CA SER A 7 3.01 -8.81 8.94
C SER A 7 2.98 -7.41 9.56
N ILE A 8 2.94 -7.29 10.90
CA ILE A 8 2.96 -6.00 11.59
C ILE A 8 4.25 -5.22 11.30
N LEU A 9 5.40 -5.89 11.33
CA LEU A 9 6.68 -5.25 10.98
C LEU A 9 6.68 -4.74 9.53
N LEU A 10 6.12 -5.51 8.60
CA LEU A 10 6.00 -5.09 7.21
C LEU A 10 5.04 -3.90 7.03
N TYR A 11 3.98 -3.79 7.84
CA TYR A 11 3.11 -2.61 7.86
C TYR A 11 3.89 -1.35 8.26
N ILE A 12 4.77 -1.45 9.27
CA ILE A 12 5.64 -0.32 9.67
C ILE A 12 6.58 0.06 8.53
N VAL A 13 7.24 -0.93 7.89
CA VAL A 13 8.12 -0.68 6.73
C VAL A 13 7.35 -0.02 5.58
N SER A 14 6.13 -0.49 5.31
CA SER A 14 5.27 0.09 4.28
C SER A 14 4.91 1.55 4.60
N ALA A 15 4.55 1.84 5.86
CA ALA A 15 4.18 3.18 6.30
C ALA A 15 5.36 4.15 6.17
N ILE A 16 6.56 3.72 6.59
CA ILE A 16 7.80 4.50 6.41
C ILE A 16 8.05 4.78 4.93
N GLY A 17 7.93 3.75 4.07
CA GLY A 17 8.07 3.89 2.63
C GLY A 17 7.11 4.93 2.06
N ILE A 18 5.83 4.87 2.42
CA ILE A 18 4.81 5.85 2.01
C ILE A 18 5.18 7.25 2.49
N SER A 19 5.54 7.42 3.76
CA SER A 19 5.93 8.73 4.32
C SER A 19 7.15 9.31 3.59
N LEU A 20 8.13 8.49 3.18
CA LEU A 20 9.26 8.94 2.36
C LEU A 20 8.81 9.39 0.96
N THR A 21 7.90 8.65 0.31
CA THR A 21 7.37 9.08 -1.00
C THR A 21 6.61 10.40 -0.93
N LEU A 22 5.80 10.60 0.12
CA LEU A 22 5.08 11.86 0.36
C LEU A 22 6.08 13.00 0.64
N LYS A 23 7.12 12.73 1.42
CA LYS A 23 8.14 13.73 1.75
C LYS A 23 9.01 14.15 0.57
N ALA A 24 9.20 13.25 -0.40
CA ALA A 24 10.00 13.51 -1.59
C ALA A 24 9.43 14.64 -2.47
N ASP A 25 8.11 14.89 -2.44
CA ASP A 25 7.46 16.00 -3.14
C ASP A 25 7.86 16.13 -4.64
N VAL A 26 8.08 15.01 -5.32
CA VAL A 26 8.35 14.96 -6.79
C VAL A 26 7.25 14.23 -7.55
N GLY A 27 6.17 13.91 -6.83
CA GLY A 27 5.10 13.00 -7.22
C GLY A 27 5.02 11.85 -6.21
N VAL A 28 3.85 11.24 -6.14
CA VAL A 28 3.50 10.17 -5.19
C VAL A 28 2.75 9.06 -5.91
N SER A 29 2.61 7.88 -5.32
CA SER A 29 1.78 6.82 -5.92
C SER A 29 0.34 7.28 -6.10
N SER A 30 -0.36 6.70 -7.08
CA SER A 30 -1.71 7.13 -7.47
C SER A 30 -2.71 7.15 -6.32
N PHE A 31 -2.72 6.09 -5.50
CA PHE A 31 -3.58 6.03 -4.32
C PHE A 31 -3.22 7.12 -3.28
N ASN A 32 -1.92 7.38 -3.09
CA ASN A 32 -1.47 8.44 -2.18
C ASN A 32 -1.74 9.84 -2.74
N ALA A 33 -1.74 10.04 -4.05
CA ALA A 33 -2.11 11.32 -4.68
C ALA A 33 -3.57 11.67 -4.36
N MET A 34 -4.47 10.70 -4.44
CA MET A 34 -5.86 10.85 -4.03
C MET A 34 -5.96 11.23 -2.54
N ASN A 35 -5.31 10.46 -1.67
CA ASN A 35 -5.34 10.71 -0.23
C ASN A 35 -4.75 12.08 0.14
N LEU A 36 -3.68 12.50 -0.54
CA LEU A 36 -3.06 13.81 -0.34
C LEU A 36 -3.97 14.94 -0.81
N SER A 37 -4.63 14.81 -1.96
CA SER A 37 -5.56 15.83 -2.46
C SER A 37 -6.79 15.99 -1.55
N ILE A 38 -7.32 14.88 -1.03
CA ILE A 38 -8.39 14.91 -0.02
C ILE A 38 -7.88 15.52 1.30
N SER A 39 -6.65 15.20 1.70
CA SER A 39 -6.02 15.75 2.91
C SER A 39 -5.88 17.27 2.82
N GLU A 40 -5.44 17.80 1.69
CA GLU A 40 -5.35 19.24 1.43
C GLU A 40 -6.72 19.91 1.43
N TRP A 41 -7.71 19.28 0.80
CA TRP A 41 -9.08 19.79 0.78
C TRP A 41 -9.72 19.84 2.18
N THR A 42 -9.56 18.78 2.97
CA THR A 42 -10.23 18.62 4.27
C THR A 42 -9.43 19.13 5.46
N SER A 43 -8.15 19.47 5.27
CA SER A 43 -7.17 19.73 6.34
C SER A 43 -6.97 18.57 7.33
N ILE A 44 -7.45 17.36 7.00
CA ILE A 44 -7.22 16.14 7.77
C ILE A 44 -5.88 15.54 7.34
N LYS A 45 -5.09 15.01 8.28
CA LYS A 45 -3.78 14.39 7.99
C LYS A 45 -3.87 13.21 7.00
N VAL A 46 -2.88 13.07 6.11
CA VAL A 46 -2.85 12.06 5.03
C VAL A 46 -3.00 10.63 5.54
N GLY A 47 -2.35 10.28 6.64
CA GLY A 47 -2.45 8.94 7.22
C GLY A 47 -3.87 8.62 7.72
N THR A 48 -4.61 9.61 8.19
CA THR A 48 -6.01 9.44 8.60
C THR A 48 -6.92 9.25 7.38
N ILE A 49 -6.70 10.03 6.31
CA ILE A 49 -7.40 9.81 5.04
C ILE A 49 -7.08 8.42 4.46
N THR A 50 -5.83 7.99 4.56
CA THR A 50 -5.39 6.66 4.11
C THR A 50 -6.10 5.54 4.88
N PHE A 51 -6.31 5.71 6.18
CA PHE A 51 -7.12 4.80 7.00
C PHE A 51 -8.57 4.76 6.51
N ILE A 52 -9.22 5.92 6.32
CA ILE A 52 -10.61 6.02 5.87
C ILE A 52 -10.78 5.36 4.49
N ALA A 53 -9.89 5.64 3.54
CA ALA A 53 -9.95 5.04 2.22
C ALA A 53 -9.81 3.50 2.29
N ASN A 54 -8.85 2.99 3.08
CA ASN A 54 -8.72 1.54 3.29
C ASN A 54 -9.91 0.93 4.03
N LEU A 55 -10.59 1.69 4.90
CA LEU A 55 -11.81 1.24 5.55
C LEU A 55 -12.94 1.01 4.54
N ILE A 56 -13.09 1.90 3.55
CA ILE A 56 -14.03 1.73 2.44
C ILE A 56 -13.70 0.45 1.65
N PHE A 57 -12.42 0.22 1.32
CA PHE A 57 -11.99 -1.00 0.66
C PHE A 57 -12.22 -2.26 1.50
N LEU A 58 -12.04 -2.18 2.83
CA LEU A 58 -12.30 -3.28 3.75
C LEU A 58 -13.79 -3.64 3.76
N ILE A 59 -14.66 -2.64 3.84
CA ILE A 59 -16.11 -2.85 3.77
C ILE A 59 -16.48 -3.51 2.44
N GLY A 60 -15.96 -3.00 1.31
CA GLY A 60 -16.17 -3.61 0.00
C GLY A 60 -15.68 -5.07 -0.04
N TYR A 61 -14.49 -5.35 0.50
CA TYR A 61 -13.93 -6.69 0.55
C TYR A 61 -14.80 -7.63 1.39
N ILE A 62 -15.26 -7.18 2.55
CA ILE A 62 -16.20 -7.93 3.40
C ILE A 62 -17.45 -8.30 2.62
N PHE A 63 -18.05 -7.37 1.86
CA PHE A 63 -19.26 -7.67 1.06
C PHE A 63 -19.03 -8.75 0.00
N LEU A 64 -17.84 -8.80 -0.62
CA LEU A 64 -17.50 -9.77 -1.68
C LEU A 64 -17.07 -11.15 -1.16
N CYS A 65 -16.74 -11.28 0.12
CA CYS A 65 -16.44 -12.57 0.74
C CYS A 65 -17.74 -13.34 1.02
N GLU A 66 -17.83 -14.58 0.55
CA GLU A 66 -18.98 -15.46 0.85
C GLU A 66 -18.98 -15.85 2.33
N GLU A 67 -17.83 -16.32 2.83
CA GLU A 67 -17.64 -16.62 4.24
C GLU A 67 -17.05 -15.43 5.00
N LYS A 68 -17.63 -15.11 6.16
CA LYS A 68 -17.21 -13.96 6.97
C LYS A 68 -16.24 -14.41 8.06
N ASP A 69 -14.94 -14.23 7.81
CA ASP A 69 -13.92 -14.33 8.85
C ASP A 69 -13.81 -13.00 9.62
N TYR A 70 -14.69 -12.82 10.60
CA TYR A 70 -14.72 -11.62 11.44
C TYR A 70 -13.42 -11.38 12.20
N LYS A 71 -12.64 -12.42 12.52
CA LYS A 71 -11.34 -12.27 13.19
C LYS A 71 -10.33 -11.65 12.23
N LYS A 72 -10.24 -12.15 10.99
CA LYS A 72 -9.38 -11.56 9.94
C LYS A 72 -9.80 -10.11 9.65
N PHE A 73 -11.09 -9.82 9.52
CA PHE A 73 -11.57 -8.46 9.26
C PHE A 73 -11.25 -7.49 10.40
N THR A 74 -11.44 -7.91 11.65
CA THR A 74 -11.09 -7.11 12.83
C THR A 74 -9.59 -6.81 12.87
N LEU A 75 -8.76 -7.82 12.56
CA LEU A 75 -7.32 -7.66 12.53
C LEU A 75 -6.85 -6.73 11.40
N MET A 76 -7.47 -6.82 10.21
CA MET A 76 -7.25 -5.88 9.11
C MET A 76 -7.62 -4.45 9.52
N PHE A 77 -8.79 -4.25 10.15
CA PHE A 77 -9.25 -2.96 10.63
C PHE A 77 -8.25 -2.32 11.61
N ILE A 78 -7.85 -3.07 12.64
CA ILE A 78 -6.87 -2.60 13.64
C ILE A 78 -5.55 -2.26 12.94
N SER A 79 -5.11 -3.09 12.00
CA SER A 79 -3.84 -2.89 11.31
C SER A 79 -3.85 -1.64 10.43
N ILE A 80 -4.93 -1.36 9.69
CA ILE A 80 -5.03 -0.12 8.88
C ILE A 80 -5.19 1.13 9.74
N LEU A 81 -5.77 1.02 10.94
CA LEU A 81 -5.85 2.12 11.90
C LEU A 81 -4.44 2.50 12.38
N PHE A 82 -3.67 1.52 12.86
CA PHE A 82 -2.27 1.74 13.25
C PHE A 82 -1.42 2.21 12.07
N PHE A 83 -1.64 1.67 10.87
CA PHE A 83 -0.95 2.10 9.66
C PHE A 83 -1.08 3.60 9.40
N GLY A 84 -2.31 4.12 9.45
CA GLY A 84 -2.57 5.55 9.28
C GLY A 84 -1.89 6.41 10.35
N MET A 85 -1.89 5.94 11.61
CA MET A 85 -1.17 6.62 12.70
C MET A 85 0.34 6.67 12.46
N ILE A 86 0.94 5.55 12.03
CA ILE A 86 2.38 5.47 11.73
C ILE A 86 2.76 6.38 10.56
N ILE A 87 1.95 6.42 9.49
CA ILE A 87 2.16 7.36 8.38
C ILE A 87 2.19 8.80 8.90
N ASN A 88 1.21 9.17 9.73
CA ASN A 88 1.14 10.52 10.31
C ASN A 88 2.36 10.83 11.18
N PHE A 89 2.77 9.89 12.02
CA PHE A 89 3.94 10.03 12.88
C PHE A 89 5.21 10.25 12.06
N PHE A 90 5.50 9.39 11.09
CA PHE A 90 6.70 9.55 10.27
C PHE A 90 6.65 10.79 9.40
N LEU A 91 5.53 11.06 8.73
CA LEU A 91 5.43 12.18 7.78
C LEU A 91 5.52 13.54 8.47
N TYR A 92 4.75 13.74 9.55
CA TYR A 92 4.60 15.05 10.18
C TYR A 92 5.52 15.26 11.39
N THR A 93 5.90 14.20 12.11
CA THR A 93 6.76 14.31 13.29
C THR A 93 8.22 14.06 12.92
N ILE A 94 8.55 12.89 12.38
CA ILE A 94 9.95 12.52 12.09
C ILE A 94 10.50 13.28 10.88
N PHE A 95 9.72 13.33 9.79
CA PHE A 95 10.13 13.98 8.55
C PHE A 95 9.63 15.43 8.45
N GLY A 96 8.84 15.92 9.42
CA GLY A 96 8.22 17.25 9.36
C GLY A 96 9.24 18.37 9.15
N THR A 97 10.37 18.30 9.87
CA THR A 97 11.44 19.32 9.86
C THR A 97 12.51 19.11 8.79
N ILE A 98 12.50 17.97 8.09
CA ILE A 98 13.50 17.66 7.07
C ILE A 98 13.15 18.44 5.80
N HIS A 99 14.07 19.24 5.27
CA HIS A 99 13.89 19.89 3.97
C HIS A 99 14.88 19.28 2.98
N VAL A 100 14.36 18.73 1.88
CA VAL A 100 15.17 18.15 0.81
C VAL A 100 15.09 19.11 -0.36
N GLU A 101 16.15 19.85 -0.65
CA GLU A 101 16.15 20.82 -1.75
C GLU A 101 16.57 20.17 -3.08
N ASN A 102 17.56 19.27 -3.02
CA ASN A 102 18.12 18.65 -4.21
C ASN A 102 17.11 17.70 -4.89
N TYR A 103 16.75 18.01 -6.13
CA TYR A 103 15.79 17.24 -6.92
C TYR A 103 16.21 15.78 -7.13
N LEU A 104 17.51 15.50 -7.36
CA LEU A 104 18.01 14.13 -7.52
C LEU A 104 17.83 13.33 -6.22
N VAL A 105 18.07 13.95 -5.07
CA VAL A 105 17.84 13.33 -3.76
C VAL A 105 16.36 13.03 -3.56
N ARG A 106 15.46 13.94 -3.96
CA ARG A 106 14.01 13.71 -3.92
C ARG A 106 13.59 12.51 -4.77
N ILE A 107 14.12 12.38 -5.99
CA ILE A 107 13.85 11.21 -6.85
C ILE A 107 14.38 9.92 -6.22
N GLY A 108 15.58 9.95 -5.63
CA GLY A 108 16.14 8.82 -4.89
C GLY A 108 15.25 8.40 -3.71
N LEU A 109 14.77 9.36 -2.93
CA LEU A 109 13.83 9.13 -1.82
C LEU A 109 12.50 8.54 -2.30
N LEU A 110 11.96 9.02 -3.43
CA LEU A 110 10.75 8.46 -4.03
C LEU A 110 10.96 6.99 -4.40
N ILE A 111 12.01 6.67 -5.14
CA ILE A 111 12.29 5.29 -5.58
C ILE A 111 12.51 4.38 -4.38
N PHE A 112 13.30 4.81 -3.40
CA PHE A 112 13.55 4.03 -2.19
C PHE A 112 12.26 3.80 -1.39
N GLY A 113 11.44 4.85 -1.22
CA GLY A 113 10.13 4.75 -0.58
C GLY A 113 9.19 3.78 -1.30
N LEU A 114 9.17 3.79 -2.64
CA LEU A 114 8.37 2.86 -3.45
C LEU A 114 8.83 1.40 -3.29
N ILE A 115 10.14 1.15 -3.21
CA ILE A 115 10.68 -0.19 -2.98
C ILE A 115 10.27 -0.70 -1.60
N LEU A 116 10.39 0.13 -0.56
CA LEU A 116 9.96 -0.24 0.79
C LEU A 116 8.44 -0.50 0.85
N ALA A 117 7.63 0.44 0.35
CA ALA A 117 6.18 0.35 0.37
C ALA A 117 5.67 -0.82 -0.47
N GLY A 118 6.02 -0.86 -1.76
CA GLY A 118 5.57 -1.92 -2.66
C GLY A 118 6.13 -3.28 -2.28
N GLY A 119 7.40 -3.35 -1.88
CA GLY A 119 8.05 -4.60 -1.52
C GLY A 119 7.41 -5.25 -0.30
N SER A 120 7.20 -4.49 0.77
CA SER A 120 6.53 -4.96 1.99
C SER A 120 5.06 -5.31 1.74
N THR A 121 4.33 -4.49 0.97
CA THR A 121 2.93 -4.77 0.60
C THR A 121 2.78 -6.08 -0.18
N GLY A 122 3.67 -6.36 -1.15
CA GLY A 122 3.62 -7.62 -1.89
C GLY A 122 3.94 -8.85 -1.02
N ILE A 123 4.87 -8.73 -0.07
CA ILE A 123 5.14 -9.80 0.92
C ILE A 123 3.92 -10.01 1.83
N ILE A 124 3.32 -8.94 2.36
CA ILE A 124 2.10 -8.99 3.17
C ILE A 124 0.99 -9.71 2.43
N LEU A 125 0.78 -9.36 1.16
CA LEU A 125 -0.24 -9.99 0.31
C LEU A 125 0.05 -11.48 0.06
N SER A 126 1.33 -11.87 -0.06
CA SER A 126 1.73 -13.28 -0.16
C SER A 126 1.60 -14.06 1.15
N LEU A 127 1.65 -13.40 2.31
CA LEU A 127 1.45 -14.05 3.61
C LEU A 127 -0.02 -14.34 3.89
N ASP A 128 -0.93 -13.52 3.33
CA ASP A 128 -2.39 -13.60 3.44
C ASP A 128 -2.95 -13.67 4.88
N ILE A 129 -2.16 -13.23 5.86
CA ILE A 129 -2.60 -13.14 7.27
C ILE A 129 -3.40 -11.86 7.48
N ILE A 130 -2.81 -10.73 7.12
CA ILE A 130 -3.41 -9.39 7.26
C ILE A 130 -3.11 -8.60 5.98
N PRO A 131 -3.64 -9.02 4.82
CA PRO A 131 -3.44 -8.27 3.59
C PRO A 131 -4.07 -6.88 3.70
N PHE A 132 -3.49 -5.90 3.02
CA PHE A 132 -4.10 -4.57 2.92
C PHE A 132 -5.48 -4.67 2.23
N PRO A 133 -6.50 -3.93 2.69
CA PRO A 133 -7.85 -4.03 2.14
C PRO A 133 -7.98 -3.71 0.65
N ILE A 134 -7.28 -2.67 0.18
CA ILE A 134 -7.28 -2.31 -1.26
C ILE A 134 -6.75 -3.45 -2.12
N GLU A 135 -5.64 -4.08 -1.75
CA GLU A 135 -5.13 -5.26 -2.44
C GLU A 135 -6.06 -6.47 -2.31
N SER A 136 -6.63 -6.70 -1.13
CA SER A 136 -7.58 -7.80 -0.87
C SER A 136 -8.82 -7.69 -1.76
N LEU A 137 -9.38 -6.48 -1.90
CA LEU A 137 -10.51 -6.25 -2.78
C LEU A 137 -10.14 -6.50 -4.24
N CYS A 138 -9.01 -5.95 -4.70
CA CYS A 138 -8.53 -6.18 -6.07
C CYS A 138 -8.33 -7.66 -6.36
N LEU A 139 -7.77 -8.42 -5.41
CA LEU A 139 -7.53 -9.84 -5.53
C LEU A 139 -8.85 -10.63 -5.59
N ARG A 140 -9.80 -10.32 -4.70
CA ARG A 140 -11.10 -10.99 -4.68
C ARG A 140 -11.90 -10.76 -5.96
N ILE A 141 -11.91 -9.53 -6.48
CA ILE A 141 -12.58 -9.25 -7.76
C ILE A 141 -11.87 -9.98 -8.91
N ALA A 142 -10.52 -10.03 -8.89
CA ALA A 142 -9.74 -10.76 -9.88
C ALA A 142 -10.10 -12.26 -9.92
N GLU A 143 -10.26 -12.88 -8.75
CA GLU A 143 -10.68 -14.28 -8.62
C GLU A 143 -12.10 -14.51 -9.17
N LEU A 144 -13.06 -13.65 -8.80
CA LEU A 144 -14.45 -13.74 -9.26
C LEU A 144 -14.59 -13.56 -10.78
N THR A 145 -13.73 -12.76 -11.39
CA THR A 145 -13.80 -12.41 -12.83
C THR A 145 -12.80 -13.16 -13.70
N LYS A 146 -11.96 -14.01 -13.10
CA LYS A 146 -10.87 -14.76 -13.77
C LYS A 146 -9.91 -13.86 -14.55
N ARG A 147 -9.67 -12.64 -14.06
CA ARG A 147 -8.71 -11.68 -14.62
C ARG A 147 -7.50 -11.53 -13.70
N SER A 148 -6.48 -10.80 -14.15
CA SER A 148 -5.27 -10.63 -13.35
C SER A 148 -5.47 -9.60 -12.22
N PHE A 149 -4.87 -9.86 -11.05
CA PHE A 149 -4.81 -8.90 -9.94
C PHE A 149 -4.25 -7.54 -10.38
N SER A 150 -3.21 -7.55 -11.22
CA SER A 150 -2.55 -6.31 -11.67
C SER A 150 -3.50 -5.40 -12.45
N GLN A 151 -4.41 -5.96 -13.26
CA GLN A 151 -5.39 -5.18 -14.01
C GLN A 151 -6.30 -4.39 -13.06
N TYR A 152 -6.87 -5.03 -12.04
CA TYR A 152 -7.71 -4.34 -11.07
C TYR A 152 -6.94 -3.30 -10.26
N ARG A 153 -5.69 -3.62 -9.88
CA ARG A 153 -4.85 -2.67 -9.15
C ARG A 153 -4.55 -1.42 -9.98
N TYR A 154 -4.28 -1.56 -11.28
CA TYR A 154 -4.13 -0.44 -12.21
C TYR A 154 -5.43 0.35 -12.40
N CYS A 155 -6.59 -0.31 -12.46
CA CYS A 155 -7.88 0.39 -12.52
C CYS A 155 -8.11 1.27 -11.29
N VAL A 156 -7.83 0.74 -10.08
CA VAL A 156 -7.92 1.53 -8.84
C VAL A 156 -6.93 2.69 -8.84
N ASP A 157 -5.70 2.49 -9.33
CA ASP A 157 -4.74 3.58 -9.46
C ASP A 157 -5.20 4.66 -10.45
N LEU A 158 -5.76 4.28 -11.59
CA LEU A 158 -6.30 5.22 -12.56
C LEU A 158 -7.48 6.02 -11.97
N PHE A 159 -8.39 5.33 -11.29
CA PHE A 159 -9.49 5.97 -10.57
C PHE A 159 -8.99 6.96 -9.50
N SER A 160 -7.95 6.58 -8.76
CA SER A 160 -7.33 7.45 -7.75
C SER A 160 -6.70 8.70 -8.38
N ILE A 161 -6.04 8.56 -9.53
CA ILE A 161 -5.51 9.69 -10.30
C ILE A 161 -6.64 10.64 -10.71
N VAL A 162 -7.73 10.11 -11.28
CA VAL A 162 -8.86 10.93 -11.73
C VAL A 162 -9.48 11.71 -10.56
N ILE A 163 -9.69 11.07 -9.40
CA ILE A 163 -10.20 11.75 -8.21
C ILE A 163 -9.25 12.85 -7.76
N SER A 164 -7.94 12.56 -7.68
CA SER A 164 -6.93 13.54 -7.28
C SER A 164 -6.97 14.78 -8.16
N ILE A 165 -6.97 14.62 -9.50
CA ILE A 165 -7.07 15.74 -10.45
C ILE A 165 -8.38 16.50 -10.24
N THR A 166 -9.50 15.78 -10.12
CA THR A 166 -10.83 16.39 -9.98
C THR A 166 -10.92 17.26 -8.73
N ILE A 167 -10.45 16.75 -7.59
CA ILE A 167 -10.43 17.51 -6.33
C ILE A 167 -9.50 18.73 -6.46
N SER A 168 -8.30 18.55 -7.01
CA SER A 168 -7.36 19.67 -7.18
C SER A 168 -7.94 20.79 -8.06
N LEU A 169 -8.63 20.45 -9.15
CA LEU A 169 -9.24 21.44 -10.05
C LEU A 169 -10.46 22.12 -9.43
N LEU A 170 -11.37 21.37 -8.78
CA LEU A 170 -12.60 21.92 -8.20
C LEU A 170 -12.33 22.90 -7.05
N TYR A 171 -11.30 22.63 -6.25
CA TYR A 171 -10.98 23.42 -5.06
C TYR A 171 -9.74 24.30 -5.24
N SER A 172 -9.22 24.44 -6.46
CA SER A 172 -8.01 25.23 -6.78
C SER A 172 -6.80 24.86 -5.92
N LEU A 173 -6.63 23.55 -5.63
CA LEU A 173 -5.52 23.03 -4.85
C LEU A 173 -4.33 22.67 -5.76
N PRO A 174 -3.11 22.56 -5.21
CA PRO A 174 -1.96 22.07 -5.95
C PRO A 174 -2.24 20.70 -6.58
N ILE A 175 -1.81 20.51 -7.82
CA ILE A 175 -1.89 19.21 -8.49
C ILE A 175 -0.74 18.34 -7.96
N ASN A 176 -1.07 17.36 -7.14
CA ASN A 176 -0.12 16.43 -6.52
C ASN A 176 0.43 15.37 -7.50
N ILE A 177 -0.15 15.28 -8.69
CA ILE A 177 0.28 14.38 -9.76
C ILE A 177 1.38 15.05 -10.57
N ARG A 178 2.62 14.60 -10.33
CA ARG A 178 3.84 15.09 -10.99
C ARG A 178 4.51 13.94 -11.76
N LYS A 179 5.69 14.20 -12.36
CA LYS A 179 6.50 13.19 -13.07
C LYS A 179 6.73 11.93 -12.22
N GLY A 180 6.94 12.09 -10.91
CA GLY A 180 7.11 10.98 -9.97
C GLY A 180 5.87 10.10 -9.84
N THR A 181 4.66 10.61 -10.07
CA THR A 181 3.42 9.81 -10.02
C THR A 181 3.31 8.87 -11.21
N ILE A 182 3.72 9.31 -12.41
CA ILE A 182 3.78 8.45 -13.60
C ILE A 182 4.77 7.31 -13.36
N ILE A 183 5.96 7.63 -12.84
CA ILE A 183 6.97 6.62 -12.46
C ILE A 183 6.41 5.65 -11.42
N SER A 184 5.77 6.18 -10.38
CA SER A 184 5.18 5.39 -9.28
C SER A 184 4.05 4.48 -9.74
N PHE A 185 3.22 4.93 -10.69
CA PHE A 185 2.11 4.17 -11.25
C PHE A 185 2.59 2.84 -11.85
N PHE A 186 3.65 2.89 -12.67
CA PHE A 186 4.21 1.68 -13.26
C PHE A 186 5.02 0.86 -12.25
N LEU A 187 5.86 1.50 -11.43
CA LEU A 187 6.77 0.80 -10.53
C LEU A 187 6.03 0.13 -9.36
N LEU A 188 5.09 0.80 -8.70
CA LEU A 188 4.49 0.29 -7.46
C LEU A 188 3.75 -1.03 -7.70
N SER A 189 2.83 -1.05 -8.66
CA SER A 189 2.05 -2.24 -9.01
C SER A 189 2.96 -3.39 -9.49
N GLY A 190 4.03 -3.08 -10.24
CA GLY A 190 5.03 -4.05 -10.65
C GLY A 190 5.83 -4.63 -9.48
N ILE A 191 6.30 -3.80 -8.55
CA ILE A 191 7.04 -4.22 -7.35
C ILE A 191 6.16 -5.13 -6.47
N ILE A 192 4.91 -4.74 -6.21
CA ILE A 192 3.96 -5.53 -5.41
C ILE A 192 3.74 -6.91 -6.05
N SER A 193 3.51 -6.95 -7.36
CA SER A 193 3.30 -8.21 -8.08
C SER A 193 4.55 -9.10 -8.03
N TYR A 194 5.72 -8.53 -8.31
CA TYR A 194 6.99 -9.25 -8.29
C TYR A 194 7.30 -9.83 -6.91
N THR A 195 7.23 -9.02 -5.85
CA THR A 195 7.57 -9.49 -4.49
C THR A 195 6.55 -10.50 -3.98
N ARG A 196 5.27 -10.33 -4.30
CA ARG A 196 4.23 -11.32 -4.00
C ARG A 196 4.56 -12.68 -4.62
N LEU A 197 4.82 -12.73 -5.93
CA LEU A 197 5.08 -13.99 -6.64
C LEU A 197 6.37 -14.65 -6.15
N LYS A 198 7.44 -13.87 -5.99
CA LYS A 198 8.72 -14.37 -5.50
C LYS A 198 8.60 -14.97 -4.10
N PHE A 199 7.88 -14.30 -3.20
CA PHE A 199 7.71 -14.77 -1.83
C PHE A 199 6.74 -15.94 -1.73
N ALA A 200 5.70 -16.00 -2.58
CA ALA A 200 4.83 -17.16 -2.69
C ALA A 200 5.62 -18.43 -3.10
N ASN A 201 6.49 -18.31 -4.11
CA ASN A 201 7.37 -19.40 -4.54
C ASN A 201 8.38 -19.80 -3.44
N TYR A 202 8.87 -18.85 -2.65
CA TYR A 202 9.75 -19.13 -1.52
C TYR A 202 9.04 -19.94 -0.42
N GLN A 203 7.76 -19.66 -0.15
CA GLN A 203 6.97 -20.41 0.83
C GLN A 203 6.67 -21.84 0.40
N GLN A 204 6.64 -22.13 -0.91
CA GLN A 204 6.37 -23.45 -1.47
C GLN A 204 7.62 -24.36 -1.58
N LYS A 205 8.84 -23.81 -1.42
CA LYS A 205 10.06 -24.64 -1.44
C LYS A 205 10.12 -25.54 -0.20
N PRO A 206 10.43 -26.85 -0.33
CA PRO A 206 10.61 -27.72 0.82
C PRO A 206 11.73 -27.18 1.70
N LYS A 207 11.49 -27.11 3.01
CA LYS A 207 12.50 -26.65 3.96
C LYS A 207 13.63 -27.68 3.98
N LYS A 208 14.87 -27.24 3.68
CA LYS A 208 16.09 -28.05 3.85
C LYS A 208 16.17 -28.48 5.33
N GLY A 209 15.68 -29.68 5.62
CA GLY A 209 15.50 -30.23 6.97
C GLY A 209 14.47 -31.35 7.04
N GLU A 210 13.53 -31.44 6.09
CA GLU A 210 12.54 -32.54 6.04
C GLU A 210 13.01 -33.78 5.23
N TYR A 211 14.21 -33.73 4.64
CA TYR A 211 14.78 -34.86 3.90
C TYR A 211 15.47 -35.93 4.76
N SER A 212 15.64 -35.70 6.08
CA SER A 212 16.33 -36.64 6.97
C SER A 212 15.41 -37.41 7.93
N ALA A 213 14.08 -37.32 7.76
CA ALA A 213 13.11 -37.99 8.63
C ALA A 213 12.28 -39.09 7.94
N SER A 214 12.48 -39.35 6.64
CA SER A 214 11.81 -40.43 5.91
C SER A 214 12.73 -41.58 5.51
N ALA A 215 13.92 -41.66 6.11
CA ALA A 215 14.85 -42.77 5.96
C ALA A 215 15.38 -43.15 7.35
N ASN A 216 14.53 -43.78 8.16
CA ASN A 216 14.87 -44.67 9.27
C ASN A 216 13.63 -45.46 9.67
#